data_AF-A0A969Z098-F1
#
_entry.id   AF-A0A969Z098-F1
#
_cell.length_a   1.000
_cell.length_b   1.000
_cell.length_c   1.000
_cell.angle_alpha   90.00
_cell.angle_beta   90.00
_cell.angle_gamma   90.00
#
_symmetry.space_group_name_H-M   'P 1'
#
loop_
_entity.id
_entity.type
_entity.pdbx_description
1 polymer ?
#
loop_
_entity_poly.entity_id
_entity_poly.type
_entity_poly.pdbx_seq_one_letter_code
_entity_poly.pdbx_strand_id
1 'polypeptide(L)'
;MSKDLYSFNDLQSGVEYDNSPALFNTSFIAEDKKDIDYIDFNVCNENIVVEGLDFWDNVDISHENQIKAQFLRKSLAVIVKRHPEIKGSLKGRGLTQGIACGISGLAKKIAEVAKENGLLIGNYGENHEVIMIMPPDSIDIYGLEKGLEILSDSISNPKIQLMIRQYNSAQRQNIAAF
;
A
#
# COMPACT_ATOMS: atom_id res chain seq x y z
N MET A 1 -40.39 34.49 0.43
CA MET A 1 -39.17 34.66 -0.38
C MET A 1 -38.09 35.15 0.59
N SER A 2 -36.93 34.54 0.80
CA SER A 2 -36.19 33.52 0.07
C SER A 2 -35.08 32.97 1.00
N LYS A 3 -35.06 31.64 1.15
CA LYS A 3 -33.93 30.69 1.30
C LYS A 3 -32.79 30.90 2.32
N ASP A 4 -32.59 29.80 3.05
CA ASP A 4 -31.59 29.48 4.06
C ASP A 4 -30.14 29.38 3.52
N LEU A 5 -29.17 29.74 4.38
CA LEU A 5 -27.78 29.27 4.33
C LEU A 5 -27.38 28.84 5.76
N TYR A 6 -27.11 27.55 5.95
CA TYR A 6 -26.58 27.02 7.21
C TYR A 6 -25.05 27.12 7.23
N SER A 7 -24.51 27.52 8.39
CA SER A 7 -23.07 27.64 8.68
C SER A 7 -22.47 26.30 9.11
N PHE A 8 -21.18 26.13 8.85
CA PHE A 8 -20.40 24.88 8.86
C PHE A 8 -20.08 24.29 10.25
N ASN A 9 -20.79 24.68 11.32
CA ASN A 9 -20.41 24.36 12.71
C ASN A 9 -21.29 23.34 13.44
N ASP A 10 -22.31 22.74 12.80
CA ASP A 10 -23.29 21.88 13.50
C ASP A 10 -23.17 20.37 13.25
N LEU A 11 -22.00 19.86 12.87
CA LEU A 11 -21.76 18.40 12.75
C LEU A 11 -20.55 17.94 13.59
N GLN A 12 -20.63 18.18 14.90
CA GLN A 12 -19.93 17.36 15.90
C GLN A 12 -20.96 16.58 16.72
N SER A 13 -21.30 15.36 16.29
CA SER A 13 -21.72 14.31 17.21
C SER A 13 -21.55 12.93 16.57
N GLY A 14 -20.77 12.08 17.24
CA GLY A 14 -20.92 10.62 17.14
C GLY A 14 -20.06 9.87 16.13
N VAL A 15 -18.73 9.91 16.25
CA VAL A 15 -17.89 8.75 15.92
C VAL A 15 -16.78 8.65 16.97
N GLU A 16 -16.86 7.64 17.84
CA GLU A 16 -15.73 7.24 18.67
C GLU A 16 -14.60 6.77 17.74
N TYR A 17 -13.47 7.49 17.78
CA TYR A 17 -12.22 6.98 17.23
C TYR A 17 -11.61 6.07 18.30
N ASP A 18 -11.56 4.77 18.01
CA ASP A 18 -10.78 3.81 18.77
C ASP A 18 -9.29 4.21 18.69
N ASN A 19 -8.77 4.74 19.79
CA ASN A 19 -7.37 5.13 19.98
C ASN A 19 -6.48 3.94 20.38
N SER A 20 -6.81 2.73 19.95
CA SER A 20 -5.92 1.58 20.12
C SER A 20 -4.66 1.77 19.25
N PRO A 21 -3.44 1.75 19.83
CA PRO A 21 -2.22 1.88 19.05
C PRO A 21 -2.05 0.60 18.22
N ALA A 22 -2.40 0.64 16.94
CA ALA A 22 -2.04 -0.40 16.00
C ALA A 22 -0.52 -0.33 15.77
N LEU A 23 0.21 -1.00 16.66
CA LEU A 23 1.64 -1.28 16.54
C LEU A 23 1.90 -2.10 15.27
N PHE A 24 2.25 -1.44 14.17
CA PHE A 24 2.85 -2.11 13.02
C PHE A 24 4.10 -1.35 12.59
N ASN A 25 5.21 -1.73 13.22
CA ASN A 25 6.56 -1.33 12.85
C ASN A 25 7.36 -2.55 12.38
N THR A 26 8.20 -2.31 11.36
CA THR A 26 9.42 -3.04 10.93
C THR A 26 9.36 -4.25 9.94
N SER A 27 9.97 -4.00 8.77
CA SER A 27 11.09 -4.71 8.10
C SER A 27 10.88 -5.57 6.84
N PHE A 28 11.45 -5.06 5.74
CA PHE A 28 11.65 -5.71 4.44
C PHE A 28 13.03 -6.41 4.34
N ILE A 29 13.05 -7.46 3.50
CA ILE A 29 14.16 -8.29 2.98
C ILE A 29 15.06 -8.93 4.06
N ALA A 30 14.80 -10.21 4.33
CA ALA A 30 15.72 -11.09 5.03
C ALA A 30 16.67 -11.75 4.02
N GLU A 31 17.81 -11.12 3.76
CA GLU A 31 18.98 -11.79 3.20
C GLU A 31 19.87 -12.21 4.39
N ASP A 32 19.98 -13.52 4.57
CA ASP A 32 20.81 -14.24 5.54
C ASP A 32 20.50 -14.13 7.04
N LYS A 33 20.23 -15.30 7.62
CA LYS A 33 20.06 -15.54 9.06
C LYS A 33 21.42 -15.44 9.76
N LYS A 34 21.75 -14.29 10.31
CA LYS A 34 22.52 -14.09 11.56
C LYS A 34 22.72 -12.59 11.76
N ASP A 35 22.49 -12.15 13.00
CA ASP A 35 22.71 -10.79 13.50
C ASP A 35 21.67 -9.75 13.04
N ILE A 36 20.52 -9.73 13.75
CA ILE A 36 19.57 -8.62 13.71
C ILE A 36 19.62 -7.95 15.08
N ASP A 37 20.33 -6.82 15.14
CA ASP A 37 20.15 -5.84 16.20
C ASP A 37 18.90 -5.00 15.88
N TYR A 38 17.92 -5.07 16.76
CA TYR A 38 16.65 -4.34 16.71
C TYR A 38 16.89 -2.85 16.94
N ILE A 39 16.40 -1.98 16.03
CA ILE A 39 16.35 -0.52 16.27
C ILE A 39 14.93 -0.15 16.70
N ASP A 40 14.81 0.37 17.91
CA ASP A 40 13.57 0.83 18.55
C ASP A 40 13.22 2.26 18.08
N PHE A 41 12.09 2.42 17.39
CA PHE A 41 11.61 3.72 16.88
C PHE A 41 10.54 4.29 17.82
N ASN A 42 10.98 4.81 18.96
CA ASN A 42 10.16 5.61 19.88
C ASN A 42 10.80 6.99 20.08
N VAL A 43 10.69 7.89 19.10
CA VAL A 43 10.79 9.34 19.34
C VAL A 43 9.97 10.10 18.29
N CYS A 44 9.26 11.14 18.77
CA CYS A 44 8.57 12.22 18.06
C CYS A 44 7.11 11.99 17.66
N ASN A 45 6.24 12.10 18.67
CA ASN A 45 5.00 12.85 18.51
C ASN A 45 5.08 14.04 19.48
N GLU A 46 5.00 15.28 18.99
CA GLU A 46 4.44 16.44 19.72
C GLU A 46 4.44 17.70 18.82
N ASN A 47 3.23 18.19 18.56
CA ASN A 47 2.80 19.54 18.19
C ASN A 47 3.81 20.52 17.56
N ILE A 48 3.53 20.96 16.33
CA ILE A 48 3.73 22.35 15.90
C ILE A 48 2.93 22.61 14.59
N VAL A 49 1.96 23.52 14.68
CA VAL A 49 1.53 24.35 13.55
C VAL A 49 2.44 25.58 13.60
N VAL A 50 3.23 25.85 12.56
CA VAL A 50 3.72 27.23 12.33
C VAL A 50 3.73 27.54 10.84
N GLU A 51 3.00 28.61 10.52
CA GLU A 51 3.29 29.49 9.40
C GLU A 51 4.72 30.03 9.52
N GLY A 52 5.44 30.08 8.38
CA GLY A 52 6.47 31.07 8.12
C GLY A 52 7.87 30.85 8.71
N LEU A 53 8.79 30.46 7.81
CA LEU A 53 10.24 30.72 7.81
C LEU A 53 11.09 30.10 8.94
N ASP A 54 11.94 29.13 8.59
CA ASP A 54 13.39 29.40 8.51
C ASP A 54 14.16 28.29 7.76
N PHE A 55 15.22 28.74 7.11
CA PHE A 55 15.91 28.14 5.98
C PHE A 55 17.03 27.18 6.45
N TRP A 56 16.83 25.87 6.32
CA TRP A 56 17.90 24.85 6.39
C TRP A 56 17.54 23.67 5.46
N ASP A 57 18.33 23.45 4.41
CA ASP A 57 18.57 22.24 3.57
C ASP A 57 17.48 21.15 3.38
N ASN A 58 16.19 21.52 3.36
CA ASN A 58 15.05 20.60 3.18
C ASN A 58 14.65 20.32 1.72
N VAL A 59 15.46 20.76 0.75
CA VAL A 59 15.10 20.65 -0.68
C VAL A 59 15.33 19.24 -1.24
N ASP A 60 16.23 18.44 -0.64
CA ASP A 60 16.62 17.15 -1.25
C ASP A 60 15.71 15.97 -0.86
N ILE A 61 15.38 15.80 0.42
CA ILE A 61 14.60 14.63 0.88
C ILE A 61 13.18 14.64 0.29
N SER A 62 12.56 15.82 0.20
CA SER A 62 11.24 15.95 -0.38
C SER A 62 11.23 15.72 -1.90
N HIS A 63 12.31 16.09 -2.60
CA HIS A 63 12.46 15.88 -4.03
C HIS A 63 12.77 14.42 -4.38
N GLU A 64 13.70 13.80 -3.65
CA GLU A 64 14.06 12.40 -3.81
C GLU A 64 12.86 11.48 -3.54
N ASN A 65 12.10 11.73 -2.46
CA ASN A 65 10.88 10.99 -2.17
C ASN A 65 9.80 11.18 -3.26
N GLN A 66 9.73 12.36 -3.88
CA GLN A 66 8.85 12.58 -5.04
C GLN A 66 9.28 11.77 -6.26
N ILE A 67 10.58 11.69 -6.55
CA ILE A 67 11.12 10.86 -7.64
C ILE A 67 10.78 9.39 -7.39
N LYS A 68 11.07 8.88 -6.19
CA LYS A 68 10.75 7.50 -5.77
C LYS A 68 9.25 7.22 -5.84
N ALA A 69 8.41 8.15 -5.39
CA ALA A 69 6.95 8.03 -5.48
C ALA A 69 6.47 7.96 -6.92
N GLN A 70 7.00 8.79 -7.82
CA GLN A 70 6.66 8.74 -9.25
C GLN A 70 7.13 7.45 -9.90
N PHE A 71 8.33 6.97 -9.55
CA PHE A 71 8.85 5.68 -9.99
C PHE A 71 7.91 4.55 -9.57
N LEU A 72 7.59 4.47 -8.27
CA LEU A 72 6.67 3.48 -7.72
C LEU A 72 5.31 3.52 -8.44
N ARG A 73 4.75 4.72 -8.65
CA ARG A 73 3.47 4.89 -9.36
C ARG A 73 3.51 4.32 -10.78
N LYS A 74 4.56 4.64 -11.54
CA LYS A 74 4.74 4.17 -12.93
C LYS A 74 4.92 2.66 -12.98
N SER A 75 5.74 2.11 -12.09
CA SER A 75 6.01 0.67 -12.03
C SER A 75 4.77 -0.12 -11.64
N LEU A 76 3.98 0.35 -10.66
CA LEU A 76 2.70 -0.29 -10.33
C LEU A 76 1.70 -0.23 -11.49
N ALA A 77 1.67 0.88 -12.25
CA ALA A 77 0.84 0.97 -13.44
C ALA A 77 1.23 -0.10 -14.49
N VAL A 78 2.53 -0.33 -14.66
CA VAL A 78 3.06 -1.40 -15.54
C VAL A 78 2.65 -2.78 -15.03
N ILE A 79 2.77 -3.05 -13.73
CA ILE A 79 2.35 -4.32 -13.13
C ILE A 79 0.85 -4.56 -13.36
N VAL A 80 -0.01 -3.57 -13.08
CA VAL A 80 -1.46 -3.67 -13.33
C VAL A 80 -1.75 -3.95 -14.80
N LYS A 81 -1.04 -3.30 -15.73
CA LYS A 81 -1.20 -3.53 -17.17
C LYS A 81 -0.74 -4.93 -17.61
N ARG A 82 0.32 -5.46 -16.99
CA ARG A 82 0.84 -6.82 -17.26
C ARG A 82 -0.08 -7.91 -16.71
N HIS A 83 -0.81 -7.61 -15.64
CA HIS A 83 -1.68 -8.55 -14.94
C HIS A 83 -3.16 -8.12 -14.97
N PRO A 84 -3.79 -8.00 -16.14
CA PRO A 84 -5.21 -7.59 -16.23
C PRO A 84 -6.15 -8.54 -15.46
N GLU A 85 -5.74 -9.80 -15.25
CA GLU A 85 -6.51 -10.82 -14.55
C GLU A 85 -6.77 -10.50 -13.07
N ILE A 86 -5.95 -9.65 -12.43
CA ILE A 86 -6.18 -9.22 -11.02
C ILE A 86 -7.22 -8.10 -10.92
N LYS A 87 -7.67 -7.56 -12.06
CA LYS A 87 -8.60 -6.41 -12.16
C LYS A 87 -8.12 -5.23 -11.30
N GLY A 88 -6.82 -4.94 -11.40
CA GLY A 88 -6.12 -4.01 -10.54
C GLY A 88 -6.44 -2.54 -10.84
N SER A 89 -6.50 -1.71 -9.80
CA SER A 89 -6.49 -0.25 -9.91
C SER A 89 -5.53 0.36 -8.89
N LEU A 90 -4.86 1.46 -9.26
CA LEU A 90 -3.84 2.04 -8.39
C LEU A 90 -4.45 2.88 -7.27
N LYS A 91 -3.88 2.79 -6.07
CA LYS A 91 -4.27 3.55 -4.87
C LYS A 91 -3.06 4.17 -4.17
N GLY A 92 -3.32 5.13 -3.28
CA GLY A 92 -2.30 5.79 -2.44
C GLY A 92 -1.65 7.02 -3.08
N ARG A 93 -0.77 7.68 -2.30
CA ARG A 93 -0.06 8.93 -2.62
C ARG A 93 1.33 8.94 -1.97
N GLY A 94 2.28 9.69 -2.51
CA GLY A 94 3.65 9.72 -1.99
C GLY A 94 4.29 8.33 -2.08
N LEU A 95 5.08 7.93 -1.08
CA LEU A 95 5.70 6.60 -1.05
C LEU A 95 4.76 5.48 -0.61
N THR A 96 3.62 5.80 0.01
CA THR A 96 2.60 4.83 0.37
C THR A 96 1.61 4.65 -0.77
N GLN A 97 1.81 3.60 -1.57
CA GLN A 97 0.99 3.29 -2.75
C GLN A 97 0.62 1.82 -2.81
N GLY A 98 -0.32 1.47 -3.69
CA GLY A 98 -0.78 0.10 -3.78
C GLY A 98 -1.66 -0.20 -4.98
N ILE A 99 -2.08 -1.46 -5.05
CA ILE A 99 -2.97 -2.00 -6.09
C ILE A 99 -4.22 -2.55 -5.42
N ALA A 100 -5.38 -1.92 -5.63
CA ALA A 100 -6.67 -2.48 -5.29
C ALA A 100 -7.03 -3.57 -6.30
N CYS A 101 -7.18 -4.81 -5.82
CA CYS A 101 -7.53 -5.99 -6.59
C CYS A 101 -9.05 -6.13 -6.69
N GLY A 102 -9.57 -6.43 -7.87
CA GLY A 102 -11.01 -6.66 -8.09
C GLY A 102 -11.47 -8.09 -7.72
N ILE A 103 -10.67 -8.83 -6.96
CA ILE A 103 -10.94 -10.21 -6.54
C ILE A 103 -10.77 -10.28 -5.02
N SER A 104 -11.82 -10.68 -4.32
CA SER A 104 -11.82 -10.76 -2.86
C SER A 104 -10.76 -11.76 -2.34
N GLY A 105 -10.04 -11.36 -1.30
CA GLY A 105 -8.96 -12.15 -0.69
C GLY A 105 -7.67 -12.26 -1.50
N LEU A 106 -7.63 -11.73 -2.73
CA LEU A 106 -6.46 -11.87 -3.60
C LEU A 106 -5.24 -11.09 -3.08
N ALA A 107 -5.43 -9.86 -2.57
CA ALA A 107 -4.30 -9.07 -2.11
C ALA A 107 -3.62 -9.69 -0.89
N LYS A 108 -4.41 -10.26 0.04
CA LYS A 108 -3.89 -11.06 1.17
C LYS A 108 -3.04 -12.23 0.67
N LYS A 109 -3.54 -13.00 -0.30
CA LYS A 109 -2.82 -14.16 -0.82
C LYS A 109 -1.53 -13.78 -1.54
N ILE A 110 -1.53 -12.68 -2.30
CA ILE A 110 -0.33 -12.15 -2.93
C ILE A 110 0.68 -11.70 -1.88
N ALA A 111 0.25 -11.02 -0.81
CA ALA A 111 1.14 -10.63 0.28
C ALA A 111 1.77 -11.83 1.00
N GLU A 112 1.02 -12.92 1.21
CA GLU A 112 1.56 -14.18 1.75
C GLU A 112 2.65 -14.78 0.83
N VAL A 113 2.39 -14.85 -0.48
CA VAL A 113 3.36 -15.36 -1.46
C VAL A 113 4.58 -14.44 -1.58
N ALA A 114 4.38 -13.13 -1.58
CA ALA A 114 5.46 -12.15 -1.59
C ALA A 114 6.37 -12.32 -0.37
N LYS A 115 5.79 -12.55 0.82
CA LYS A 115 6.54 -12.84 2.04
C LYS A 115 7.34 -14.13 1.93
N GLU A 116 6.78 -15.19 1.35
CA GLU A 116 7.51 -16.44 1.04
C GLU A 116 8.71 -16.17 0.11
N ASN A 117 8.61 -15.17 -0.78
CA ASN A 117 9.65 -14.75 -1.72
C ASN A 117 10.58 -13.64 -1.17
N GLY A 118 10.53 -13.34 0.12
CA GLY A 118 11.42 -12.36 0.77
C GLY A 118 10.94 -10.90 0.74
N LEU A 119 9.71 -10.63 0.28
CA LEU A 119 9.13 -9.30 0.17
C LEU A 119 8.02 -9.08 1.22
N LEU A 120 8.23 -8.19 2.20
CA LEU A 120 7.24 -7.89 3.23
C LEU A 120 6.29 -6.75 2.82
N ILE A 121 5.20 -7.06 2.13
CA ILE A 121 4.15 -6.09 1.79
C ILE A 121 2.90 -6.26 2.65
N GLY A 122 2.19 -5.15 2.87
CA GLY A 122 0.93 -5.14 3.58
C GLY A 122 -0.26 -5.41 2.66
N ASN A 123 -1.43 -5.58 3.28
CA ASN A 123 -2.70 -5.47 2.59
C ASN A 123 -3.66 -4.61 3.43
N TYR A 124 -4.64 -3.98 2.77
CA TYR A 124 -5.56 -3.03 3.41
C TYR A 124 -6.99 -3.19 2.89
N GLY A 125 -7.94 -2.69 3.67
CA GLY A 125 -9.38 -2.76 3.40
C GLY A 125 -10.07 -3.87 4.18
N GLU A 126 -11.38 -3.72 4.40
CA GLU A 126 -12.20 -4.68 5.17
C GLU A 126 -12.15 -6.09 4.58
N ASN A 127 -11.97 -6.19 3.25
CA ASN A 127 -11.88 -7.47 2.54
C ASN A 127 -10.46 -7.79 2.08
N HIS A 128 -9.47 -7.08 2.62
CA HIS A 128 -8.08 -7.19 2.21
C HIS A 128 -7.94 -7.03 0.69
N GLU A 129 -8.55 -5.97 0.13
CA GLU A 129 -8.60 -5.77 -1.31
C GLU A 129 -7.40 -5.01 -1.88
N VAL A 130 -6.60 -4.32 -1.05
CA VAL A 130 -5.46 -3.52 -1.53
C VAL A 130 -4.13 -4.18 -1.17
N ILE A 131 -3.26 -4.40 -2.15
CA ILE A 131 -1.84 -4.69 -1.94
C ILE A 131 -1.15 -3.37 -1.62
N MET A 132 -0.56 -3.22 -0.44
CA MET A 132 0.01 -1.96 0.04
C MET A 132 1.53 -2.03 0.14
N ILE A 133 2.18 -1.00 -0.41
CA ILE A 133 3.64 -0.84 -0.46
C ILE A 133 3.97 0.45 0.29
N MET A 134 4.81 0.30 1.32
CA MET A 134 5.22 1.37 2.23
C MET A 134 6.72 1.24 2.47
N PRO A 135 7.54 1.66 1.49
CA PRO A 135 8.98 1.58 1.63
C PRO A 135 9.48 2.63 2.64
N PRO A 136 10.63 2.38 3.31
CA PRO A 136 11.28 3.42 4.10
C PRO A 136 11.77 4.55 3.20
N ASP A 137 11.81 5.78 3.72
CA ASP A 137 12.27 6.96 2.96
C ASP A 137 13.72 6.80 2.47
N SER A 138 14.53 6.03 3.19
CA SER A 138 15.94 5.74 2.86
C SER A 138 16.13 4.68 1.77
N ILE A 139 15.07 4.04 1.27
CA ILE A 139 15.22 3.03 0.20
C ILE A 139 15.77 3.69 -1.07
N ASP A 140 16.65 3.02 -1.81
CA ASP A 140 17.08 3.50 -3.11
C ASP A 140 16.15 2.98 -4.24
N ILE A 141 16.36 3.47 -5.46
CA ILE A 141 15.57 3.04 -6.62
C ILE A 141 15.79 1.56 -6.94
N TYR A 142 17.00 1.05 -6.72
CA TYR A 142 17.33 -0.35 -6.98
C TYR A 142 16.56 -1.30 -6.05
N GLY A 143 16.52 -1.02 -4.75
CA GLY A 143 15.72 -1.77 -3.78
C GLY A 143 14.22 -1.71 -4.08
N LEU A 144 13.71 -0.55 -4.51
CA LEU A 144 12.32 -0.43 -4.99
C LEU A 144 12.07 -1.31 -6.22
N GLU A 145 12.95 -1.28 -7.21
CA GLU A 145 12.85 -2.08 -8.42
C GLU A 145 12.84 -3.57 -8.09
N LYS A 146 13.78 -4.04 -7.26
CA LYS A 146 13.85 -5.44 -6.82
C LYS A 146 12.59 -5.86 -6.07
N GLY A 147 12.08 -5.02 -5.19
CA GLY A 147 10.83 -5.31 -4.48
C GLY A 147 9.64 -5.42 -5.43
N LEU A 148 9.58 -4.57 -6.45
CA LEU A 148 8.51 -4.57 -7.45
C LEU A 148 8.60 -5.75 -8.42
N GLU A 149 9.81 -6.22 -8.74
CA GLU A 149 10.02 -7.48 -9.48
C GLU A 149 9.45 -8.66 -8.69
N ILE A 150 9.81 -8.80 -7.41
CA ILE A 150 9.28 -9.88 -6.54
C ILE A 150 7.76 -9.80 -6.44
N LEU A 151 7.18 -8.60 -6.36
CA LEU A 151 5.73 -8.43 -6.37
C LEU A 151 5.11 -8.95 -7.68
N SER A 152 5.68 -8.58 -8.84
CA SER A 152 5.21 -9.03 -10.15
C SER A 152 5.29 -10.56 -10.28
N ASP A 153 6.37 -11.16 -9.79
CA ASP A 153 6.56 -12.61 -9.78
C ASP A 153 5.57 -13.31 -8.83
N SER A 154 5.29 -12.69 -7.69
CA SER A 154 4.30 -13.18 -6.73
C SER A 154 2.89 -13.21 -7.32
N ILE A 155 2.53 -12.20 -8.13
CA ILE A 155 1.26 -12.20 -8.89
C ILE A 155 1.24 -13.31 -9.95
N SER A 156 2.39 -13.56 -10.59
CA SER A 156 2.55 -14.61 -11.60
C SER A 156 2.60 -16.02 -11.02
N ASN A 157 2.74 -16.16 -9.70
CA ASN A 157 2.90 -17.44 -9.03
C ASN A 157 1.76 -18.41 -9.38
N PRO A 158 2.05 -19.70 -9.69
CA PRO A 158 1.03 -20.68 -10.06
C PRO A 158 -0.12 -20.81 -9.05
N LYS A 159 0.15 -20.66 -7.75
CA LYS A 159 -0.88 -20.70 -6.70
C LYS A 159 -1.87 -19.54 -6.85
N ILE A 160 -1.37 -18.33 -7.12
CA ILE A 160 -2.18 -17.13 -7.33
C ILE A 160 -2.99 -17.26 -8.63
N GLN A 161 -2.34 -17.66 -9.72
CA GLN A 161 -2.99 -17.84 -11.00
C GLN A 161 -4.11 -18.90 -10.96
N LEU A 162 -3.92 -19.98 -10.19
CA LEU A 162 -4.96 -20.99 -9.97
C LEU A 162 -6.17 -20.39 -9.22
N MET A 163 -5.94 -19.63 -8.15
CA MET A 163 -7.00 -18.96 -7.39
C MET A 163 -7.83 -18.03 -8.29
N ILE A 164 -7.17 -17.22 -9.12
CA ILE A 164 -7.85 -16.31 -10.06
C ILE A 164 -8.72 -17.08 -11.06
N ARG A 165 -8.20 -18.19 -11.62
CA ARG A 165 -8.95 -19.05 -12.55
C ARG A 165 -10.19 -19.64 -11.87
N GLN A 166 -10.07 -20.15 -10.65
CA GLN A 166 -11.19 -20.71 -9.89
C GLN A 166 -12.26 -19.66 -9.62
N TYR A 167 -11.86 -18.46 -9.18
CA TYR A 167 -12.77 -17.33 -8.98
C TYR A 167 -13.55 -16.98 -10.26
N ASN A 168 -12.86 -16.86 -11.40
CA ASN A 168 -13.50 -16.53 -12.68
C ASN A 168 -14.42 -17.64 -13.22
N SER A 169 -14.13 -18.91 -12.90
CA SER A 169 -15.03 -20.03 -13.24
C SER A 169 -16.30 -20.02 -12.40
N ALA A 170 -16.19 -19.79 -11.09
CA ALA A 170 -17.35 -19.69 -10.20
C ALA A 170 -18.28 -18.53 -10.59
N GLN A 171 -17.72 -17.37 -10.93
CA GLN A 171 -18.51 -16.22 -11.40
C GLN A 171 -19.26 -16.50 -12.71
N ARG A 172 -18.63 -17.22 -13.66
CA ARG A 172 -19.28 -17.61 -14.92
C ARG A 172 -20.42 -18.60 -14.73
N GLN A 173 -20.26 -19.58 -13.85
CA GLN A 173 -21.31 -20.55 -13.52
C GLN A 173 -22.52 -19.85 -12.89
N ASN A 174 -22.28 -18.87 -12.00
CA ASN A 174 -23.36 -18.11 -11.38
C ASN A 174 -24.14 -17.27 -12.39
N ILE A 175 -23.49 -16.71 -13.42
CA ILE A 175 -24.17 -15.94 -14.47
C ILE A 175 -24.95 -16.85 -15.42
N ALA A 176 -24.42 -18.03 -15.76
CA ALA A 176 -25.09 -18.97 -16.66
C ALA A 176 -26.28 -19.71 -16.03
N ALA A 177 -26.48 -19.58 -14.71
CA ALA A 177 -27.59 -20.16 -13.97
C ALA A 177 -28.85 -19.26 -13.93
N PHE A 178 -28.82 -18.09 -14.59
CA PHE A 178 -29.95 -17.17 -14.77
C PHE A 178 -30.27 -17.02 -16.26
#